data_AF-A0A7R9L861-F1
#
_entry.id   AF-A0A7R9L861-F1
#
_cell.length_a   1.000
_cell.length_b   1.000
_cell.length_c   1.000
_cell.angle_alpha   90.00
_cell.angle_beta   90.00
_cell.angle_gamma   90.00
#
_symmetry.space_group_name_H-M   'P 1'
#
loop_
_entity.id
_entity.type
_entity.pdbx_description
1 polymer ?
#
loop_
_entity_poly.entity_id
_entity_poly.type
_entity_poly.pdbx_seq_one_letter_code
_entity_poly.pdbx_strand_id
1 'polypeptide(L)'
;MKGLKQSFKKLGRSKSIASVGSGGQGWDGQEKEALIDRSIKRVAYLESFPKVIDYMGYELPGDVINPKVLDNIQDLDVRESDIFIVSYPQSGASAVEELVLKLVDKMLEKQPQGRRQRSASVSRLEAAHPYGHLRWLNALKSPRILASNLPLALMPDSVKTPVCKIIYVLRNPKDQSVSYYYQHRVKGILSSFDDFISLYMCGHLLYGDYFSHS
;
A
#
# COMPACT_ATOMS: atom_id res chain seq x y z
N MET A 1 6.37 -15.82 -31.82
CA MET A 1 7.08 -14.53 -31.66
C MET A 1 6.59 -13.44 -32.64
N LYS A 2 5.29 -13.09 -32.65
CA LYS A 2 4.76 -11.96 -33.44
C LYS A 2 3.80 -11.03 -32.67
N GLY A 3 3.41 -11.38 -31.43
CA GLY A 3 2.48 -10.59 -30.61
C GLY A 3 3.10 -9.47 -29.76
N LEU A 4 4.39 -9.55 -29.42
CA LEU A 4 5.04 -8.59 -28.51
C LEU A 4 5.19 -7.17 -29.08
N LYS A 5 5.23 -7.01 -30.41
CA LYS A 5 5.44 -5.71 -31.07
C LYS A 5 4.18 -4.83 -31.11
N GLN A 6 2.99 -5.38 -30.89
CA GLN A 6 1.74 -4.61 -30.93
C GLN A 6 1.42 -3.93 -29.58
N SER A 7 1.87 -4.49 -28.45
CA SER A 7 1.62 -3.90 -27.13
C SER A 7 2.36 -2.57 -26.92
N PHE A 8 3.53 -2.39 -27.54
CA PHE A 8 4.29 -1.13 -27.46
C PHE A 8 3.60 0.06 -28.13
N LYS A 9 2.69 -0.17 -29.10
CA LYS A 9 2.04 0.92 -29.85
C LYS A 9 0.87 1.56 -29.11
N LYS A 10 0.33 0.91 -28.07
CA LYS A 10 -0.80 1.42 -27.27
C LYS A 10 -0.40 2.31 -26.09
N LEU A 11 0.87 2.34 -25.70
CA LEU A 11 1.38 3.19 -24.61
C LEU A 11 1.72 4.63 -25.04
N GLY A 12 1.54 4.99 -26.31
CA GLY A 12 2.03 6.25 -26.89
C GLY A 12 1.08 7.46 -26.80
N ARG A 13 0.01 7.44 -26.01
CA ARG A 13 -0.94 8.58 -25.92
C ARG A 13 -1.45 8.82 -24.50
N SER A 14 -0.65 9.52 -23.70
CA SER A 14 -1.13 10.54 -22.76
C SER A 14 -0.02 11.57 -22.52
N LYS A 15 -0.44 12.82 -22.30
CA LYS A 15 0.28 14.06 -22.64
C LYS A 15 1.25 14.57 -21.55
N SER A 16 2.22 15.35 -22.03
CA SER A 16 2.91 16.48 -21.36
C SER A 16 4.03 16.14 -20.37
N ILE A 17 5.19 15.77 -20.89
CA ILE A 17 6.47 16.03 -20.22
C ILE A 17 6.71 17.55 -20.32
N ALA A 18 6.68 18.21 -19.17
CA ALA A 18 7.09 19.60 -19.01
C ALA A 18 8.49 19.80 -19.60
N SER A 19 8.68 20.90 -20.32
CA SER A 19 9.94 21.34 -20.90
C SER A 19 11.03 21.42 -19.85
N VAL A 20 11.91 20.41 -19.80
CA VAL A 20 13.18 20.47 -19.07
C VAL A 20 14.23 21.04 -20.01
N GLY A 21 14.91 22.06 -19.52
CA GLY A 21 15.87 22.89 -20.24
C GLY A 21 16.92 22.11 -21.01
N SER A 22 17.31 22.70 -22.13
CA SER A 22 18.44 22.36 -22.97
C SER A 22 19.75 22.30 -22.16
N GLY A 23 20.14 21.10 -21.76
CA GLY A 23 21.44 20.79 -21.17
C GLY A 23 21.76 19.32 -21.43
N GLY A 24 22.20 19.00 -22.65
CA GLY A 24 22.44 17.64 -23.08
C GLY A 24 23.65 17.00 -22.40
N GLN A 25 23.39 16.04 -21.51
CA GLN A 25 24.26 14.88 -21.32
C GLN A 25 23.52 13.67 -21.90
N GLY A 26 24.09 13.08 -22.95
CA GLY A 26 23.55 11.86 -23.55
C GLY A 26 23.67 10.72 -22.56
N TRP A 27 22.56 10.02 -22.32
CA TRP A 27 22.52 8.83 -21.46
C TRP A 27 23.46 7.76 -22.02
N ASP A 28 24.31 7.21 -21.15
CA ASP A 28 25.25 6.14 -21.48
C ASP A 28 24.50 4.87 -21.95
N GLY A 29 25.08 4.10 -22.87
CA GLY A 29 24.48 2.89 -23.43
C GLY A 29 24.16 1.85 -22.35
N GLN A 30 25.02 1.76 -21.33
CA GLN A 30 24.84 0.84 -20.20
C GLN A 30 23.66 1.24 -19.30
N GLU A 31 23.45 2.54 -19.07
CA GLU A 31 22.33 3.03 -18.26
C GLU A 31 20.98 2.75 -18.94
N LYS A 32 20.91 2.91 -20.27
CA LYS A 32 19.71 2.58 -21.05
C LYS A 32 19.37 1.10 -20.98
N GLU A 33 20.37 0.23 -21.08
CA GLU A 33 20.18 -1.22 -21.02
C GLU A 33 19.71 -1.67 -19.62
N ALA A 34 20.32 -1.12 -18.56
CA ALA A 34 19.89 -1.36 -17.18
C ALA A 34 18.47 -0.84 -16.88
N LEU A 35 18.05 0.26 -17.52
CA LEU A 35 16.66 0.74 -17.42
C LEU A 35 15.67 -0.18 -18.13
N ILE A 36 16.04 -0.70 -19.30
CA ILE A 36 15.21 -1.65 -20.06
C ILE A 36 15.05 -2.95 -19.27
N ASP A 37 16.14 -3.51 -18.73
CA ASP A 37 16.12 -4.72 -17.90
C ASP A 37 15.19 -4.55 -16.69
N ARG A 38 15.34 -3.44 -15.94
CA ARG A 38 14.47 -3.12 -14.81
C ARG A 38 13.00 -2.98 -15.20
N SER A 39 12.73 -2.38 -16.35
CA SER A 39 11.36 -2.21 -16.85
C SER A 39 10.74 -3.56 -17.19
N ILE A 40 11.49 -4.48 -17.79
CA ILE A 40 11.04 -5.84 -18.10
C ILE A 40 10.74 -6.60 -16.80
N LYS A 41 11.63 -6.53 -15.80
CA LYS A 41 11.44 -7.18 -14.49
C LYS A 41 10.22 -6.65 -13.77
N ARG A 42 9.98 -5.33 -13.81
CA ARG A 42 8.79 -4.71 -13.22
C ARG A 42 7.52 -5.23 -13.88
N VAL A 43 7.46 -5.26 -15.22
CA VAL A 43 6.28 -5.79 -15.93
C VAL A 43 6.02 -7.25 -15.57
N ALA A 44 7.07 -8.09 -15.58
CA ALA A 44 6.95 -9.50 -15.20
C ALA A 44 6.47 -9.67 -13.74
N TYR A 45 6.96 -8.84 -12.82
CA TYR A 45 6.50 -8.80 -11.44
C TYR A 45 5.01 -8.47 -11.34
N LEU A 46 4.53 -7.44 -12.04
CA LEU A 46 3.13 -7.02 -11.96
C LEU A 46 2.18 -8.05 -12.61
N GLU A 47 2.61 -8.69 -13.69
CA GLU A 47 1.86 -9.76 -14.36
C GLU A 47 1.74 -11.04 -13.49
N SER A 48 2.58 -11.18 -12.46
CA SER A 48 2.49 -12.30 -11.51
C SER A 48 1.30 -12.18 -10.55
N PHE A 49 0.67 -11.01 -10.45
CA PHE A 49 -0.51 -10.80 -9.63
C PHE A 49 -1.80 -10.97 -10.43
N PRO A 50 -2.88 -11.50 -9.83
CA PRO A 50 -4.16 -11.66 -10.53
C PRO A 50 -4.72 -10.34 -11.06
N LYS A 51 -4.52 -9.26 -10.31
CA LYS A 51 -4.97 -7.92 -10.68
C LYS A 51 -4.14 -6.86 -9.96
N VAL A 52 -3.60 -5.93 -10.73
CA VAL A 52 -2.92 -4.73 -10.22
C VAL A 52 -3.69 -3.49 -10.69
N ILE A 53 -3.75 -2.48 -9.84
CA ILE A 53 -4.30 -1.16 -10.17
C ILE A 53 -3.20 -0.13 -10.01
N ASP A 54 -3.15 0.84 -10.92
CA ASP A 54 -2.36 2.06 -10.77
C ASP A 54 -3.28 3.14 -10.18
N TYR A 55 -2.86 3.73 -9.07
CA TYR A 55 -3.59 4.80 -8.40
C TYR A 55 -2.64 5.90 -7.95
N MET A 56 -2.74 7.08 -8.57
CA MET A 56 -1.87 8.24 -8.28
C MET A 56 -0.36 7.90 -8.34
N GLY A 57 0.04 7.02 -9.27
CA GLY A 57 1.42 6.57 -9.43
C GLY A 57 1.87 5.45 -8.50
N TYR A 58 0.97 4.87 -7.71
CA TYR A 58 1.21 3.69 -6.89
C TYR A 58 0.58 2.44 -7.51
N GLU A 59 1.37 1.37 -7.62
CA GLU A 59 0.89 0.04 -8.00
C GLU A 59 0.35 -0.69 -6.76
N LEU A 60 -0.93 -1.08 -6.79
CA LEU A 60 -1.63 -1.65 -5.65
C LEU A 60 -2.30 -2.99 -6.03
N PRO A 61 -2.46 -3.93 -5.06
CA PRO A 61 -3.14 -5.21 -5.30
C PRO A 61 -4.64 -5.00 -5.53
N GLY A 62 -5.08 -5.05 -6.79
CA GLY A 62 -6.46 -4.75 -7.20
C GLY A 62 -7.45 -5.90 -7.03
N ASP A 63 -6.95 -7.06 -6.63
CA ASP A 63 -7.71 -8.21 -6.14
C ASP A 63 -8.16 -8.01 -4.68
N VAL A 64 -7.38 -7.26 -3.90
CA VAL A 64 -7.67 -6.93 -2.50
C VAL A 64 -8.29 -5.55 -2.36
N ILE A 65 -7.79 -4.57 -3.11
CA ILE A 65 -8.19 -3.17 -3.02
C ILE A 65 -9.17 -2.84 -4.14
N ASN A 66 -10.33 -2.33 -3.75
CA ASN A 66 -11.30 -1.80 -4.70
C ASN A 66 -10.96 -0.34 -5.01
N PRO A 67 -10.70 0.04 -6.28
CA PRO A 67 -10.41 1.44 -6.65
C PRO A 67 -11.45 2.44 -6.15
N LYS A 68 -12.73 2.05 -6.11
CA LYS A 68 -13.80 2.91 -5.59
C LYS A 68 -13.63 3.28 -4.11
N VAL A 69 -12.93 2.45 -3.33
CA VAL A 69 -12.60 2.79 -1.93
C VAL A 69 -11.53 3.87 -1.90
N LEU A 70 -10.55 3.82 -2.81
CA LEU A 70 -9.51 4.84 -2.92
C LEU A 70 -10.08 6.17 -3.43
N ASP A 71 -10.94 6.12 -4.46
CA ASP A 71 -11.60 7.32 -5.03
C ASP A 71 -12.40 8.09 -3.97
N ASN A 72 -13.07 7.34 -3.08
CA ASN A 72 -13.93 7.91 -2.05
C ASN A 72 -13.27 7.96 -0.67
N ILE A 73 -11.95 7.71 -0.55
CA ILE A 73 -11.29 7.54 0.75
C ILE A 73 -11.47 8.75 1.68
N GLN A 74 -11.69 9.92 1.09
CA GLN A 74 -11.96 11.19 1.77
C GLN A 74 -13.34 11.22 2.45
N ASP A 75 -14.27 10.34 2.09
CA ASP A 75 -15.60 10.21 2.72
C ASP A 75 -15.54 9.49 4.07
N LEU A 76 -14.35 9.02 4.49
CA LEU A 76 -14.16 8.48 5.82
C LEU A 76 -14.27 9.60 6.85
N ASP A 77 -15.27 9.51 7.71
CA ASP A 77 -15.45 10.43 8.84
C ASP A 77 -14.42 10.09 9.92
N VAL A 78 -13.26 10.75 9.93
CA VAL A 78 -12.18 10.51 10.90
C VAL A 78 -12.53 11.15 12.25
N ARG A 79 -12.49 10.33 13.30
CA ARG A 79 -12.87 10.70 14.67
C ARG A 79 -11.64 10.82 15.55
N GLU A 80 -11.72 11.66 16.58
CA GLU A 80 -10.64 11.80 17.57
C GLU A 80 -10.31 10.49 18.30
N SER A 81 -11.30 9.62 18.45
CA SER A 81 -11.16 8.30 19.08
C SER A 81 -10.50 7.24 18.19
N ASP A 82 -10.30 7.53 16.90
CA ASP A 82 -9.76 6.55 15.97
C ASP A 82 -8.26 6.34 16.17
N ILE A 83 -7.84 5.10 15.91
CA ILE A 83 -6.44 4.68 15.95
C ILE A 83 -6.11 4.09 14.59
N PHE A 84 -5.25 4.77 13.85
CA PHE A 84 -4.69 4.26 12.60
C PHE A 84 -3.41 3.48 12.88
N ILE A 85 -3.28 2.30 12.30
CA ILE A 85 -2.04 1.52 12.30
C ILE A 85 -1.56 1.46 10.85
N VAL A 86 -0.51 2.20 10.54
CA VAL A 86 0.01 2.34 9.17
C VAL A 86 1.35 1.63 9.09
N SER A 87 1.55 0.82 8.05
CA SER A 87 2.82 0.12 7.84
C SER A 87 3.05 -0.22 6.39
N TYR A 88 4.30 -0.18 5.93
CA TYR A 88 4.63 -0.85 4.67
C TYR A 88 4.42 -2.38 4.85
N PRO A 89 3.94 -3.11 3.82
CA PRO A 89 3.73 -4.55 3.92
C PRO A 89 4.90 -5.31 4.57
N GLN A 90 4.62 -6.30 5.42
CA GLN A 90 5.64 -7.14 6.08
C GLN A 90 6.57 -6.42 7.08
N SER A 91 6.19 -5.23 7.54
CA SER A 91 6.90 -4.51 8.62
C SER A 91 6.51 -4.98 10.04
N GLY A 92 5.62 -5.97 10.18
CA GLY A 92 5.24 -6.55 11.47
C GLY A 92 4.00 -5.92 12.13
N ALA A 93 3.17 -5.20 11.36
CA ALA A 93 1.96 -4.55 11.88
C ALA A 93 0.99 -5.50 12.59
N SER A 94 0.89 -6.78 12.21
CA SER A 94 -0.04 -7.73 12.84
C SER A 94 0.19 -7.89 14.36
N ALA A 95 1.45 -7.85 14.82
CA ALA A 95 1.75 -7.91 16.25
C ALA A 95 1.31 -6.62 16.98
N VAL A 96 1.47 -5.47 16.32
CA VAL A 96 1.03 -4.16 16.83
C VAL A 96 -0.49 -4.06 16.84
N GLU A 97 -1.16 -4.54 15.79
CA GLU A 97 -2.61 -4.66 15.67
C GLU A 97 -3.18 -5.47 16.84
N GLU A 98 -2.62 -6.64 17.14
CA GLU A 98 -3.05 -7.48 18.28
C GLU A 98 -2.82 -6.79 19.63
N LEU A 99 -1.67 -6.12 19.80
CA LEU A 99 -1.36 -5.40 21.03
C LEU A 99 -2.34 -4.24 21.26
N VAL A 100 -2.55 -3.40 20.25
CA VAL A 100 -3.47 -2.26 20.31
C VAL A 100 -4.89 -2.74 20.56
N LEU A 101 -5.31 -3.83 19.91
CA LEU A 101 -6.61 -4.45 20.13
C LEU A 101 -6.81 -4.83 21.61
N LYS A 102 -5.86 -5.56 22.20
CA LYS A 102 -5.92 -5.95 23.63
C LYS A 102 -5.94 -4.76 24.57
N LEU A 103 -5.20 -3.68 24.24
CA LEU A 103 -5.21 -2.45 25.04
C LEU A 103 -6.57 -1.76 24.99
N VAL A 104 -7.16 -1.63 23.79
CA VAL A 104 -8.48 -1.02 23.62
C VAL A 104 -9.57 -1.84 24.30
N ASP A 105 -9.57 -3.17 24.15
CA ASP A 105 -10.52 -4.05 24.83
C ASP A 105 -10.47 -3.86 26.35
N LYS A 106 -9.27 -3.86 26.93
CA LYS A 106 -9.08 -3.64 28.37
C LYS A 106 -9.50 -2.23 28.83
N MET A 107 -9.38 -1.22 27.97
CA MET A 107 -9.89 0.13 28.25
C MET A 107 -11.42 0.16 28.26
N LEU A 108 -12.07 -0.55 27.33
CA LEU A 108 -13.52 -0.63 27.25
C LEU A 108 -14.12 -1.42 28.42
N GLU A 109 -13.51 -2.54 28.83
CA GLU A 109 -13.95 -3.35 29.98
C GLU A 109 -14.09 -2.54 31.28
N LYS A 110 -13.24 -1.53 31.47
CA LYS A 110 -13.25 -0.65 32.64
C LYS A 110 -14.41 0.34 32.63
N GLN A 111 -15.04 0.59 31.49
CA GLN A 111 -16.15 1.51 31.39
C GLN A 111 -17.48 0.80 31.69
N PRO A 112 -18.40 1.44 32.46
CA PRO A 112 -19.68 0.83 32.81
C PRO A 112 -20.54 0.45 31.58
N GLN A 113 -20.34 1.12 30.44
CA GLN A 113 -21.01 0.81 29.18
C GLN A 113 -20.27 -0.24 28.31
N GLY A 114 -18.99 -0.52 28.58
CA GLY A 114 -18.14 -1.34 27.72
C GLY A 114 -18.45 -2.83 27.75
N ARG A 115 -19.12 -3.33 28.80
CA ARG A 115 -19.58 -4.75 28.87
C ARG A 115 -20.60 -5.13 27.80
N ARG A 116 -21.25 -4.14 27.14
CA ARG A 116 -22.24 -4.35 26.07
C ARG A 116 -21.70 -4.08 24.67
N GLN A 117 -20.50 -3.50 24.54
CA GLN A 117 -19.84 -3.39 23.24
C GLN A 117 -19.27 -4.77 22.88
N ARG A 118 -19.53 -5.23 21.65
CA ARG A 118 -18.79 -6.35 21.06
C ARG A 118 -17.29 -6.01 21.15
N SER A 119 -16.43 -7.01 21.37
CA SER A 119 -14.97 -6.87 21.33
C SER A 119 -14.54 -5.95 20.19
N ALA A 120 -13.57 -5.08 20.47
CA ALA A 120 -12.96 -4.27 19.44
C ALA A 120 -12.47 -5.18 18.30
N SER A 121 -12.38 -4.62 17.10
CA SER A 121 -11.83 -5.33 15.95
C SER A 121 -10.96 -4.39 15.14
N VAL A 122 -9.92 -4.96 14.55
CA VAL A 122 -9.07 -4.25 13.60
C VAL A 122 -9.72 -4.37 12.22
N SER A 123 -10.02 -3.22 11.62
CA SER A 123 -10.59 -3.15 10.28
C SER A 123 -9.56 -2.58 9.31
N ARG A 124 -9.49 -3.14 8.10
CA ARG A 124 -8.59 -2.61 7.06
C ARG A 124 -9.23 -1.41 6.37
N LEU A 125 -8.47 -0.33 6.19
CA LEU A 125 -8.96 0.88 5.52
C LEU A 125 -9.27 0.61 4.04
N GLU A 126 -8.35 -0.03 3.34
CA GLU A 126 -8.37 -0.21 1.89
C GLU A 126 -9.04 -1.51 1.40
N ALA A 127 -9.37 -2.45 2.31
CA ALA A 127 -9.70 -3.84 1.92
C ALA A 127 -10.70 -4.54 2.85
N ALA A 128 -12.00 -4.59 2.51
CA ALA A 128 -12.90 -5.61 3.07
C ALA A 128 -14.18 -5.83 2.25
N HIS A 129 -14.93 -4.76 1.94
CA HIS A 129 -16.26 -4.90 1.33
C HIS A 129 -16.29 -4.41 -0.12
N PRO A 130 -16.79 -5.21 -1.08
CA PRO A 130 -16.87 -4.81 -2.49
C PRO A 130 -17.82 -3.62 -2.70
N TYR A 131 -18.80 -3.43 -1.81
CA TYR A 131 -19.77 -2.33 -1.87
C TYR A 131 -19.93 -1.67 -0.51
N GLY A 132 -19.86 -0.33 -0.47
CA GLY A 132 -20.16 0.45 0.73
C GLY A 132 -19.15 0.28 1.88
N HIS A 133 -17.90 -0.09 1.60
CA HIS A 133 -16.86 -0.30 2.61
C HIS A 133 -16.69 0.88 3.57
N LEU A 134 -16.57 2.11 3.04
CA LEU A 134 -16.44 3.31 3.86
C LEU A 134 -17.69 3.59 4.68
N ARG A 135 -18.88 3.35 4.13
CA ARG A 135 -20.15 3.46 4.87
C ARG A 135 -20.19 2.45 6.03
N TRP A 136 -19.69 1.23 5.81
CA TRP A 136 -19.56 0.23 6.85
C TRP A 136 -18.56 0.67 7.94
N LEU A 137 -17.38 1.18 7.56
CA LEU A 137 -16.41 1.74 8.51
C LEU A 137 -17.00 2.91 9.32
N ASN A 138 -17.79 3.78 8.70
CA ASN A 138 -18.49 4.87 9.38
C ASN A 138 -19.59 4.36 10.33
N ALA A 139 -20.19 3.20 10.07
CA ALA A 139 -21.18 2.61 10.96
C ALA A 139 -20.56 1.91 12.19
N LEU A 140 -19.23 1.68 12.21
CA LEU A 140 -18.56 1.08 13.36
C LEU A 140 -18.60 2.01 14.59
N LYS A 141 -18.74 1.39 15.77
CA LYS A 141 -18.71 2.11 17.04
C LYS A 141 -17.28 2.54 17.36
N SER A 142 -17.14 3.71 17.98
CA SER A 142 -15.87 4.17 18.53
C SER A 142 -15.50 3.44 19.83
N PRO A 143 -14.19 3.31 20.14
CA PRO A 143 -13.03 3.66 19.30
C PRO A 143 -12.82 2.64 18.16
N ARG A 144 -12.42 3.11 16.97
CA ARG A 144 -12.13 2.24 15.82
C ARG A 144 -10.62 2.04 15.67
N ILE A 145 -10.20 0.80 15.38
CA ILE A 145 -8.82 0.49 15.03
C ILE A 145 -8.78 0.22 13.53
N LEU A 146 -8.11 1.10 12.78
CA LEU A 146 -8.04 1.07 11.33
C LEU A 146 -6.60 0.78 10.87
N ALA A 147 -6.37 -0.40 10.30
CA ALA A 147 -5.05 -0.76 9.77
C ALA A 147 -4.96 -0.46 8.28
N SER A 148 -3.81 0.04 7.83
CA SER A 148 -3.58 0.34 6.41
C SER A 148 -2.13 0.10 5.98
N ASN A 149 -1.97 -0.38 4.75
CA ASN A 149 -0.68 -0.39 4.06
C ASN A 149 -0.51 0.77 3.09
N LEU A 150 -1.51 1.64 2.97
CA LEU A 150 -1.42 2.78 2.06
C LEU A 150 -0.33 3.76 2.52
N PRO A 151 0.42 4.37 1.58
CA PRO A 151 1.29 5.49 1.90
C PRO A 151 0.45 6.65 2.43
N LEU A 152 1.05 7.49 3.28
CA LEU A 152 0.37 8.65 3.87
C LEU A 152 -0.18 9.62 2.80
N ALA A 153 0.42 9.65 1.61
CA ALA A 153 -0.07 10.43 0.46
C ALA A 153 -1.50 10.02 0.03
N LEU A 154 -1.86 8.75 0.16
CA LEU A 154 -3.16 8.19 -0.24
C LEU A 154 -4.17 8.10 0.93
N MET A 155 -3.77 8.49 2.14
CA MET A 155 -4.66 8.49 3.30
C MET A 155 -5.66 9.66 3.24
N PRO A 156 -6.81 9.58 3.95
CA PRO A 156 -7.74 10.70 4.08
C PRO A 156 -7.02 11.94 4.61
N ASP A 157 -7.32 13.11 4.06
CA ASP A 157 -6.64 14.36 4.42
C ASP A 157 -6.85 14.72 5.89
N SER A 158 -7.99 14.35 6.48
CA SER A 158 -8.29 14.49 7.90
C SER A 158 -7.28 13.78 8.81
N VAL A 159 -6.63 12.71 8.33
CA VAL A 159 -5.56 11.99 9.06
C VAL A 159 -4.26 12.80 9.07
N LYS A 160 -4.02 13.68 8.10
CA LYS A 160 -2.84 14.55 8.03
C LYS A 160 -2.90 15.70 9.03
N THR A 161 -4.10 16.01 9.53
CA THR A 161 -4.32 16.92 10.66
C THR A 161 -4.37 16.13 11.97
N PRO A 162 -3.94 16.70 13.12
CA PRO A 162 -3.81 15.99 14.39
C PRO A 162 -5.16 15.74 15.09
N VAL A 163 -6.14 15.20 14.37
CA VAL A 163 -7.47 14.85 14.89
C VAL A 163 -7.42 13.51 15.61
N CYS A 164 -6.74 12.51 15.04
CA CYS A 164 -6.72 11.13 15.54
C CYS A 164 -5.31 10.64 15.88
N LYS A 165 -5.22 9.41 16.42
CA LYS A 165 -3.92 8.77 16.72
C LYS A 165 -3.44 7.94 15.52
N ILE A 166 -2.16 8.06 15.18
CA ILE A 166 -1.52 7.26 14.15
C ILE A 166 -0.33 6.53 14.77
N ILE A 167 -0.30 5.21 14.62
CA ILE A 167 0.80 4.33 14.97
C ILE A 167 1.42 3.89 13.66
N TYR A 168 2.61 4.41 13.36
CA TYR A 168 3.36 4.03 12.18
C TYR A 168 4.37 2.93 12.53
N VAL A 169 4.35 1.80 11.82
CA VAL A 169 5.20 0.64 12.09
C VAL A 169 6.30 0.54 11.04
N LEU A 170 7.52 0.80 11.46
CA LEU A 170 8.74 0.65 10.66
C LEU A 170 9.52 -0.59 11.08
N ARG A 171 10.22 -1.20 10.11
CA ARG A 171 11.14 -2.31 10.34
C ARG A 171 12.48 -2.00 9.66
N ASN A 172 13.56 -2.67 10.06
CA ASN A 172 14.80 -2.57 9.29
C ASN A 172 14.52 -2.99 7.83
N PRO A 173 14.86 -2.17 6.81
CA PRO A 173 14.55 -2.48 5.41
C PRO A 173 15.18 -3.80 4.94
N LYS A 174 16.35 -4.18 5.50
CA LYS A 174 16.98 -5.47 5.18
C LYS A 174 16.11 -6.63 5.63
N ASP A 175 15.67 -6.63 6.89
CA ASP A 175 14.81 -7.71 7.43
C ASP A 175 13.41 -7.69 6.81
N GLN A 176 12.88 -6.49 6.57
CA GLN A 176 11.58 -6.30 5.94
C GLN A 176 11.59 -6.85 4.51
N SER A 177 12.63 -6.57 3.71
CA SER A 177 12.74 -7.04 2.32
C SER A 177 12.76 -8.57 2.25
N VAL A 178 13.48 -9.23 3.17
CA VAL A 178 13.51 -10.69 3.27
C VAL A 178 12.13 -11.25 3.61
N SER A 179 11.45 -10.68 4.62
CA SER A 179 10.09 -11.08 4.97
C SER A 179 9.12 -10.90 3.80
N TYR A 180 9.27 -9.80 3.06
CA TYR A 180 8.43 -9.50 1.91
C TYR A 180 8.68 -10.45 0.75
N TYR A 181 9.93 -10.79 0.45
CA TYR A 181 10.27 -11.82 -0.53
C TYR A 181 9.64 -13.17 -0.20
N TYR A 182 9.75 -13.65 1.04
CA TYR A 182 9.13 -14.92 1.43
C TYR A 182 7.60 -14.89 1.34
N GLN A 183 6.97 -13.76 1.65
CA GLN A 183 5.53 -13.60 1.43
C GLN A 183 5.15 -13.75 -0.06
N HIS A 184 5.95 -13.18 -0.97
CA HIS A 184 5.73 -13.36 -2.41
C HIS A 184 5.85 -14.82 -2.82
N ARG A 185 6.86 -15.54 -2.31
CA ARG A 185 7.01 -16.98 -2.57
C ARG A 185 5.81 -17.78 -2.10
N VAL A 186 5.27 -17.49 -0.92
CA VAL A 186 4.05 -18.16 -0.40
C VAL A 186 2.84 -17.87 -1.28
N LYS A 187 2.76 -16.67 -1.86
CA LYS A 187 1.69 -16.28 -2.82
C LYS A 187 1.89 -16.86 -4.22
N GLY A 188 2.93 -17.67 -4.45
CA GLY A 188 3.22 -18.25 -5.77
C GLY A 188 3.84 -17.28 -6.76
N ILE A 189 4.31 -16.12 -6.30
CA ILE A 189 4.99 -15.13 -7.13
C ILE A 189 6.44 -15.57 -7.29
N LEU A 190 6.75 -16.03 -8.50
CA LEU A 190 8.03 -16.62 -8.85
C LEU A 190 8.99 -15.52 -9.33
N SER A 191 9.85 -15.03 -8.43
CA SER A 191 11.01 -14.21 -8.77
C SER A 191 12.25 -14.73 -8.05
N SER A 192 13.44 -14.52 -8.63
CA SER A 192 14.68 -14.71 -7.88
C SER A 192 14.78 -13.68 -6.75
N PHE A 193 15.59 -13.95 -5.72
CA PHE A 193 15.82 -12.98 -4.65
C PHE A 193 16.54 -11.72 -5.18
N ASP A 194 17.48 -11.88 -6.12
CA ASP A 194 18.23 -10.78 -6.70
C ASP A 194 17.32 -9.84 -7.52
N ASP A 195 16.41 -10.40 -8.32
CA ASP A 195 15.43 -9.59 -9.06
C ASP A 195 14.45 -8.89 -8.10
N PHE A 196 14.00 -9.60 -7.07
CA PHE A 196 13.13 -9.02 -6.05
C PHE A 196 13.80 -7.84 -5.35
N ILE A 197 15.05 -7.99 -4.91
CA ILE A 197 15.80 -6.93 -4.23
C ILE A 197 16.08 -5.78 -5.21
N SER A 198 16.38 -6.06 -6.47
CA SER A 198 16.55 -5.02 -7.48
C SER A 198 15.26 -4.19 -7.64
N LEU A 199 14.08 -4.81 -7.64
CA LEU A 199 12.80 -4.11 -7.72
C LEU A 199 12.48 -3.36 -6.42
N TYR A 200 12.78 -3.96 -5.26
CA TYR A 200 12.64 -3.36 -3.93
C TYR A 200 13.43 -2.04 -3.84
N MET A 201 14.70 -2.07 -4.21
CA MET A 201 15.60 -0.91 -4.15
C MET A 201 15.21 0.20 -5.14
N CYS A 202 14.48 -0.13 -6.21
CA CYS A 202 13.96 0.85 -7.17
C CYS A 202 12.54 1.34 -6.82
N GLY A 203 11.92 0.84 -5.75
CA GLY A 203 10.54 1.17 -5.39
C GLY A 203 9.50 0.69 -6.40
N HIS A 204 9.80 -0.39 -7.13
CA HIS A 204 8.95 -0.96 -8.18
C HIS A 204 8.12 -2.16 -7.69
N LEU A 205 7.93 -2.28 -6.38
CA LEU A 205 7.04 -3.28 -5.79
C LEU A 205 5.65 -2.68 -5.55
N LEU A 206 4.67 -3.54 -5.24
CA LEU A 206 3.37 -3.07 -4.78
C LEU A 206 3.52 -2.18 -3.55
N TYR A 207 2.65 -1.18 -3.44
CA TYR A 207 2.70 -0.10 -2.44
C TYR A 207 3.84 0.91 -2.62
N GLY A 208 4.67 0.76 -3.66
CA GLY A 208 5.68 1.72 -4.08
C GLY A 208 7.01 1.57 -3.34
N ASP A 209 7.73 2.67 -3.20
CA ASP A 209 9.04 2.72 -2.56
C ASP A 209 8.91 2.65 -1.03
N TYR A 210 9.67 1.74 -0.41
CA TYR A 210 9.72 1.60 1.06
C TYR A 210 10.17 2.90 1.73
N PHE A 211 11.19 3.57 1.18
CA PHE A 211 11.80 4.75 1.79
C PHE A 211 10.90 5.99 1.67
N SER A 212 10.18 6.12 0.56
CA SER A 212 9.20 7.19 0.35
C SER A 212 7.86 6.94 1.03
N HIS A 213 7.56 5.67 1.36
CA HIS A 213 6.38 5.30 2.14
C HIS A 213 6.55 5.67 3.62
N SER A 214 7.77 5.46 4.14
CA SER A 214 8.23 5.69 5.51
C SER A 214 8.38 7.16 5.90
#